data_AF-A0A811RG96-F1
#
_entry.id   AF-A0A811RG96-F1
#
_cell.length_a   1.000
_cell.length_b   1.000
_cell.length_c   1.000
_cell.angle_alpha   90.00
_cell.angle_beta   90.00
_cell.angle_gamma   90.00
#
_symmetry.space_group_name_H-M   'P 1'
#
loop_
_entity.id
_entity.type
_entity.pdbx_description
1 polymer ?
#
loop_
_entity_poly.entity_id
_entity_poly.type
_entity_poly.pdbx_seq_one_letter_code
_entity_poly.pdbx_strand_id
1 'polypeptide(L)'
;MASSAAYPDADENLEAIITRIEQKSRKIETLLKQYAPPFPLLSTPPQLLIRLLISPRRGGRSKPVEALKTALEGSPLKTRDKRCKSANWIVVHRTMMVIRDVDGMFNSLDPEYYDILMKYLYRGLSTGDRPTCDQYLKIHEKLTEKAGLGCILRSLADTVNTV
;
A
#
# COMPACT_ATOMS: atom_id res chain seq x y z
N MET A 1 44.43 12.14 -16.56
CA MET A 1 44.39 11.23 -15.39
C MET A 1 42.96 11.14 -14.92
N ALA A 2 42.27 10.05 -15.24
CA ALA A 2 40.88 9.82 -14.83
C ALA A 2 40.89 9.30 -13.39
N SER A 3 40.34 10.08 -12.46
CA SER A 3 40.23 9.67 -11.07
C SER A 3 39.04 8.71 -10.95
N SER A 4 39.37 7.45 -10.66
CA SER A 4 38.44 6.39 -10.27
C SER A 4 37.69 6.83 -9.02
N ALA A 5 36.46 7.33 -9.18
CA ALA A 5 35.52 7.38 -8.09
C ALA A 5 35.03 5.94 -7.86
N ALA A 6 35.70 5.23 -6.96
CA ALA A 6 35.14 4.05 -6.35
C ALA A 6 33.75 4.43 -5.82
N TYR A 7 32.70 3.81 -6.37
CA TYR A 7 31.37 3.78 -5.78
C TYR A 7 31.39 2.68 -4.72
N PRO A 8 31.59 2.99 -3.43
CA PRO A 8 31.31 1.99 -2.43
C PRO A 8 29.77 1.82 -2.35
N ASP A 9 29.34 0.58 -2.11
CA ASP A 9 28.05 0.29 -1.45
C ASP A 9 26.75 0.41 -2.29
N ALA A 10 26.78 0.22 -3.61
CA ALA A 10 25.54 0.01 -4.36
C ALA A 10 24.83 -1.31 -3.97
N ASP A 11 25.61 -2.34 -3.63
CA ASP A 11 25.13 -3.69 -3.31
C ASP A 11 24.61 -3.80 -1.86
N GLU A 12 25.31 -3.18 -0.89
CA GLU A 12 24.87 -3.14 0.52
C GLU A 12 23.58 -2.31 0.69
N ASN A 13 23.43 -1.22 -0.08
CA ASN A 13 22.20 -0.45 -0.14
C ASN A 13 21.04 -1.25 -0.79
N LEU A 14 21.33 -2.09 -1.79
CA LEU A 14 20.31 -2.92 -2.43
C LEU A 14 19.79 -4.03 -1.50
N GLU A 15 20.69 -4.75 -0.85
CA GLU A 15 20.33 -5.81 0.13
C GLU A 15 19.59 -5.23 1.34
N ALA A 16 19.98 -4.03 1.81
CA ALA A 16 19.25 -3.32 2.85
C ALA A 16 17.82 -2.93 2.39
N ILE A 17 17.66 -2.50 1.14
CA ILE A 17 16.34 -2.18 0.56
C ILE A 17 15.48 -3.45 0.46
N ILE A 18 16.04 -4.56 -0.05
CA ILE A 18 15.33 -5.84 -0.18
C ILE A 18 14.88 -6.33 1.20
N THR A 19 15.79 -6.37 2.17
CA THR A 19 15.49 -6.77 3.55
C THR A 19 14.39 -5.91 4.16
N ARG A 20 14.41 -4.59 3.91
CA ARG A 20 13.38 -3.66 4.38
C ARG A 20 12.02 -3.92 3.71
N ILE A 21 12.00 -4.19 2.40
CA ILE A 21 10.77 -4.54 1.66
C ILE A 21 10.19 -5.84 2.18
N GLU A 22 11.02 -6.86 2.41
CA GLU A 22 10.57 -8.13 2.96
C GLU A 22 10.02 -7.99 4.39
N GLN A 23 10.72 -7.26 5.25
CA GLN A 23 10.27 -7.02 6.62
C GLN A 23 8.93 -6.29 6.67
N LYS A 24 8.75 -5.28 5.80
CA LYS A 24 7.46 -4.61 5.62
C LYS A 24 6.39 -5.57 5.13
N SER A 25 6.72 -6.39 4.13
CA SER A 25 5.79 -7.39 3.58
C SER A 25 5.28 -8.33 4.66
N ARG A 26 6.18 -8.88 5.50
CA ARG A 26 5.83 -9.73 6.65
C ARG A 26 4.92 -9.01 7.67
N LYS A 27 5.24 -7.75 8.00
CA LYS A 27 4.43 -6.94 8.92
C LYS A 27 3.03 -6.69 8.35
N ILE A 28 2.94 -6.33 7.09
CA ILE A 28 1.67 -6.06 6.39
C ILE A 28 0.83 -7.33 6.29
N GLU A 29 1.43 -8.47 5.94
CA GLU A 29 0.72 -9.75 5.95
C GLU A 29 0.17 -10.10 7.34
N THR A 30 0.91 -9.79 8.40
CA THR A 30 0.45 -10.01 9.77
C THR A 30 -0.74 -9.11 10.09
N LEU A 31 -0.70 -7.83 9.72
CA LEU A 31 -1.81 -6.88 9.92
C LEU A 31 -3.05 -7.27 9.11
N LEU A 32 -2.87 -7.74 7.87
CA LEU A 32 -3.95 -8.19 7.01
C LEU A 32 -4.53 -9.55 7.45
N LYS A 33 -3.72 -10.51 7.92
CA LYS A 33 -4.23 -11.79 8.49
C LYS A 33 -5.08 -11.58 9.73
N GLN A 34 -4.77 -10.54 10.52
CA GLN A 34 -5.60 -10.14 11.65
C GLN A 34 -6.88 -9.39 11.25
N TYR A 35 -7.05 -9.07 9.96
CA TYR A 35 -8.26 -8.50 9.38
C TYR A 35 -9.09 -9.63 8.74
N ALA A 36 -9.95 -10.26 9.54
CA ALA A 36 -10.92 -11.22 9.01
C ALA A 36 -12.10 -10.45 8.39
N PRO A 37 -12.41 -10.59 7.08
CA PRO A 37 -13.62 -10.01 6.52
C PRO A 37 -14.85 -10.64 7.19
N PRO A 38 -15.97 -9.91 7.33
CA PRO A 38 -17.23 -10.54 7.70
C PRO A 38 -17.58 -11.56 6.61
N PHE A 39 -17.49 -12.85 6.94
CA PHE A 39 -17.97 -13.93 6.09
C PHE A 39 -19.42 -13.63 5.67
N PRO A 40 -19.79 -13.78 4.38
CA PRO A 40 -21.18 -13.80 4.01
C PRO A 40 -21.82 -15.02 4.66
N LEU A 41 -22.87 -14.78 5.46
CA LEU A 41 -23.69 -15.83 6.05
C LEU A 41 -24.47 -16.52 4.94
N LEU A 42 -23.85 -17.51 4.29
CA LEU A 42 -24.58 -18.46 3.47
C LEU A 42 -24.29 -19.88 3.96
N SER A 43 -25.29 -20.41 4.67
CA SER A 43 -25.50 -21.82 4.97
C SER A 43 -24.36 -22.56 5.68
N THR A 44 -24.18 -22.29 6.99
CA THR A 44 -23.46 -23.23 7.86
C THR A 44 -24.41 -23.85 8.88
N PRO A 45 -24.37 -25.18 9.07
CA PRO A 45 -25.30 -25.90 9.95
C PRO A 45 -25.17 -25.43 11.41
N PRO A 46 -26.27 -25.48 12.19
CA PRO A 46 -26.39 -24.84 13.50
C PRO A 46 -25.42 -25.34 14.59
N GLN A 47 -24.62 -26.38 14.33
CA GLN A 47 -23.71 -26.96 15.33
C GLN A 47 -22.35 -26.23 15.43
N LEU A 48 -21.94 -25.45 14.43
CA LEU A 48 -20.69 -24.66 14.48
C LEU A 48 -20.86 -23.26 15.09
N LEU A 49 -22.10 -22.87 15.43
CA LEU A 49 -22.43 -21.57 16.04
C LEU A 49 -21.76 -21.40 17.43
N ILE A 50 -21.63 -22.48 18.19
CA ILE A 50 -21.08 -22.45 19.57
C ILE A 50 -19.57 -22.17 19.55
N ARG A 51 -18.84 -22.63 18.53
CA ARG A 51 -17.39 -22.36 18.39
C ARG A 51 -17.08 -20.92 17.94
N LEU A 52 -18.07 -20.23 17.38
CA LEU A 52 -17.96 -18.85 16.91
C LEU A 52 -18.23 -17.81 18.02
N LEU A 53 -18.92 -18.20 19.10
CA LEU A 53 -19.21 -17.33 20.25
C LEU A 53 -18.04 -17.23 21.25
N ILE A 54 -17.04 -18.12 21.18
CA ILE A 54 -15.89 -18.14 22.12
C ILE A 54 -14.60 -17.59 21.46
N SER A 55 -14.59 -17.38 20.15
CA SER A 55 -13.43 -16.78 19.48
C SER A 55 -13.48 -15.25 19.62
N PRO A 56 -12.46 -14.59 20.21
CA PRO A 56 -12.44 -13.14 20.28
C PRO A 56 -12.26 -12.60 18.87
N ARG A 57 -13.38 -12.17 18.26
CA ARG A 57 -13.41 -11.36 17.05
C ARG A 57 -12.75 -10.02 17.40
N ARG A 58 -11.42 -9.93 17.26
CA ARG A 58 -10.70 -8.65 17.32
C ARG A 58 -10.95 -7.87 16.03
N GLY A 59 -12.15 -7.31 15.93
CA GLY A 59 -12.47 -6.24 15.02
C GLY A 59 -11.55 -5.05 15.31
N GLY A 60 -10.70 -4.71 14.35
CA GLY A 60 -9.97 -3.45 14.34
C GLY A 60 -10.12 -2.87 12.94
N ARG A 61 -10.98 -1.86 12.79
CA ARG A 61 -11.20 -1.12 11.54
C ARG A 61 -9.93 -0.39 11.04
N SER A 62 -8.90 -0.23 11.89
CA SER A 62 -7.65 0.51 11.60
C SER A 62 -6.52 -0.32 10.95
N LYS A 63 -6.56 -1.66 11.05
CA LYS A 63 -5.44 -2.53 10.61
C LYS A 63 -5.02 -2.37 9.14
N PRO A 64 -5.93 -2.22 8.16
CA PRO A 64 -5.51 -2.06 6.76
C PRO A 64 -4.89 -0.67 6.50
N VAL A 65 -5.28 0.36 7.24
CA VAL A 65 -4.73 1.72 7.08
C VAL A 65 -3.32 1.80 7.67
N GLU A 66 -3.08 1.16 8.81
CA GLU A 66 -1.73 1.01 9.39
C GLU A 66 -0.79 0.21 8.47
N ALA A 67 -1.32 -0.84 7.84
CA ALA A 67 -0.60 -1.61 6.84
C ALA A 67 -0.24 -0.75 5.62
N LEU A 68 -1.18 0.08 5.15
CA LEU A 68 -0.93 1.03 4.06
C LEU A 68 0.14 2.06 4.45
N LYS A 69 0.06 2.68 5.64
CA LYS A 69 1.09 3.61 6.13
C LYS A 69 2.48 2.96 6.10
N THR A 70 2.58 1.74 6.61
CA THR A 70 3.82 0.96 6.61
C THR A 70 4.34 0.68 5.18
N ALA A 71 3.44 0.49 4.21
CA ALA A 71 3.78 0.25 2.81
C ALA A 71 4.30 1.52 2.10
N LEU A 72 3.69 2.67 2.43
CA LEU A 72 4.05 3.97 1.85
C LEU A 72 5.34 4.53 2.46
N GLU A 73 5.52 4.37 3.78
CA GLU A 73 6.69 4.85 4.53
C GLU A 73 7.98 4.24 3.98
N GLY A 74 8.95 5.07 3.60
CA GLY A 74 10.22 4.61 3.04
C GLY A 74 10.07 3.83 1.73
N SER A 75 9.13 4.21 0.87
CA SER A 75 9.05 3.72 -0.50
C SER A 75 10.41 3.90 -1.20
N PRO A 76 10.83 2.93 -2.04
CA PRO A 76 12.11 2.97 -2.72
C PRO A 76 12.07 3.94 -3.92
N LEU A 77 11.86 5.23 -3.64
CA LEU A 77 11.82 6.30 -4.65
C LEU A 77 13.20 6.59 -5.25
N LYS A 78 14.24 6.46 -4.42
CA LYS A 78 15.63 6.80 -4.77
C LYS A 78 16.38 5.65 -5.43
N THR A 79 15.84 4.43 -5.42
CA THR A 79 16.51 3.30 -6.09
C THR A 79 16.24 3.31 -7.58
N ARG A 80 17.25 2.93 -8.36
CA ARG A 80 17.10 2.70 -9.80
C ARG A 80 16.60 1.28 -10.11
N ASP A 81 16.59 0.40 -9.11
CA ASP A 81 16.17 -0.99 -9.29
C ASP A 81 14.65 -1.12 -9.43
N LYS A 82 14.24 -1.59 -10.61
CA LYS A 82 12.85 -1.85 -10.98
C LYS A 82 12.23 -2.99 -10.18
N ARG A 83 13.03 -3.95 -9.70
CA ARG A 83 12.56 -5.10 -8.92
C ARG A 83 12.11 -4.66 -7.54
N CYS A 84 12.90 -3.84 -6.86
CA CYS A 84 12.53 -3.25 -5.58
C CYS A 84 11.24 -2.39 -5.68
N LYS A 85 11.11 -1.59 -6.74
CA LYS A 85 9.88 -0.82 -7.01
C LYS A 85 8.67 -1.73 -7.24
N SER A 86 8.84 -2.78 -8.03
CA SER A 86 7.80 -3.78 -8.29
C SER A 86 7.44 -4.62 -7.05
N ALA A 87 8.38 -4.91 -6.17
CA ALA A 87 8.09 -5.61 -4.92
C ALA A 87 7.27 -4.72 -3.97
N ASN A 88 7.67 -3.46 -3.78
CA ASN A 88 6.92 -2.51 -2.95
C ASN A 88 5.51 -2.26 -3.51
N TRP A 89 5.38 -2.22 -4.83
CA TRP A 89 4.09 -2.11 -5.52
C TRP A 89 3.09 -3.16 -5.11
N ILE A 90 3.49 -4.43 -5.18
CA ILE A 90 2.60 -5.56 -4.92
C ILE A 90 2.00 -5.43 -3.52
N VAL A 91 2.82 -5.01 -2.57
CA VAL A 91 2.42 -4.79 -1.18
C VAL A 91 1.43 -3.62 -1.06
N VAL A 92 1.75 -2.46 -1.64
CA VAL A 92 0.87 -1.27 -1.63
C VAL A 92 -0.46 -1.59 -2.30
N HIS A 93 -0.42 -2.18 -3.50
CA HIS A 93 -1.59 -2.54 -4.28
C HIS A 93 -2.50 -3.50 -3.50
N ARG A 94 -1.94 -4.53 -2.88
CA ARG A 94 -2.69 -5.47 -2.03
C ARG A 94 -3.37 -4.79 -0.86
N THR A 95 -2.69 -3.86 -0.17
CA THR A 95 -3.33 -3.08 0.91
C THR A 95 -4.45 -2.19 0.39
N MET A 96 -4.28 -1.55 -0.76
CA MET A 96 -5.27 -0.68 -1.40
C MET A 96 -6.57 -1.43 -1.75
N MET A 97 -6.46 -2.68 -2.21
CA MET A 97 -7.60 -3.53 -2.55
C MET A 97 -8.41 -4.00 -1.33
N VAL A 98 -7.79 -4.03 -0.14
CA VAL A 98 -8.48 -4.46 1.09
C VAL A 98 -9.27 -3.30 1.73
N ILE A 99 -8.90 -2.05 1.45
CA ILE A 99 -9.51 -0.87 2.05
C ILE A 99 -10.90 -0.64 1.46
N ARG A 100 -11.93 -0.83 2.28
CA ARG A 100 -13.33 -0.54 1.90
C ARG A 100 -13.80 0.86 2.33
N ASP A 101 -13.28 1.33 3.45
CA ASP A 101 -13.60 2.64 4.03
C ASP A 101 -12.54 3.66 3.61
N VAL A 102 -12.78 4.30 2.47
CA VAL A 102 -11.85 5.27 1.86
C VAL A 102 -11.79 6.56 2.68
N ASP A 103 -12.93 7.05 3.16
CA ASP A 103 -12.99 8.26 3.99
C ASP A 103 -12.28 8.05 5.34
N GLY A 104 -12.49 6.91 6.00
CA GLY A 104 -11.79 6.55 7.23
C GLY A 104 -10.28 6.40 7.05
N MET A 105 -9.85 5.89 5.88
CA MET A 105 -8.43 5.83 5.51
C MET A 105 -7.82 7.24 5.45
N PHE A 106 -8.44 8.19 4.75
CA PHE A 106 -7.91 9.55 4.61
C PHE A 106 -7.91 10.35 5.91
N ASN A 107 -8.89 10.11 6.79
CA ASN A 107 -8.92 10.75 8.11
C ASN A 107 -7.77 10.29 9.02
N SER A 108 -7.21 9.10 8.76
CA SER A 108 -6.10 8.56 9.53
C SER A 108 -4.75 8.75 8.84
N LEU A 109 -4.72 8.98 7.52
CA LEU A 109 -3.50 9.09 6.72
C LEU A 109 -2.96 10.52 6.70
N ASP A 110 -1.66 10.65 6.97
CA ASP A 110 -0.99 11.95 7.02
C ASP A 110 -0.84 12.56 5.62
N PRO A 111 -1.01 13.89 5.45
CA PRO A 111 -0.98 14.55 4.14
C PRO A 111 0.35 14.40 3.38
N GLU A 112 1.45 14.11 4.07
CA GLU A 112 2.75 13.82 3.47
C GLU A 112 2.70 12.62 2.51
N TYR A 113 1.78 11.67 2.75
CA TYR A 113 1.64 10.46 1.94
C TYR A 113 0.76 10.64 0.70
N TYR A 114 0.10 11.80 0.52
CA TYR A 114 -0.87 12.00 -0.54
C TYR A 114 -0.23 12.04 -1.93
N ASP A 115 0.91 12.71 -2.08
CA ASP A 115 1.61 12.80 -3.36
C ASP A 115 2.17 11.43 -3.80
N ILE A 116 2.70 10.64 -2.86
CA ILE A 116 3.19 9.29 -3.16
C ILE A 116 2.04 8.32 -3.45
N LEU A 117 0.93 8.46 -2.73
CA LEU A 117 -0.28 7.69 -3.00
C LEU A 117 -0.81 7.97 -4.41
N MET A 118 -0.82 9.22 -4.85
CA MET A 118 -1.25 9.60 -6.20
C MET A 118 -0.41 8.91 -7.30
N LYS A 119 0.91 8.78 -7.11
CA LYS A 119 1.77 8.06 -8.05
C LYS A 119 1.43 6.56 -8.12
N TYR A 120 1.20 5.96 -6.95
CA TYR A 120 0.75 4.58 -6.89
C TYR A 120 -0.63 4.42 -7.55
N LEU A 121 -1.49 5.43 -7.46
CA LEU A 121 -2.79 5.41 -8.12
C LEU A 121 -2.65 5.30 -9.64
N TYR A 122 -1.88 6.19 -10.27
CA TYR A 122 -1.68 6.13 -11.73
C TYR A 122 -1.00 4.84 -12.18
N ARG A 123 -0.08 4.31 -11.38
CA ARG A 123 0.48 2.99 -11.65
C ARG A 123 -0.57 1.88 -11.58
N GLY A 124 -1.47 1.90 -10.60
CA GLY A 124 -2.58 0.94 -10.54
C GLY A 124 -3.51 1.03 -11.74
N LEU A 125 -3.89 2.25 -12.12
CA LEU A 125 -4.72 2.50 -13.29
C LEU A 125 -4.07 1.99 -14.59
N SER A 126 -2.74 2.02 -14.69
CA SER A 126 -2.02 1.46 -15.84
C SER A 126 -2.07 -0.08 -15.95
N THR A 127 -2.54 -0.78 -14.91
CA THR A 127 -2.71 -2.25 -14.93
C THR A 127 -3.88 -2.67 -15.81
N GLY A 128 -4.89 -1.80 -16.00
CA GLY A 128 -6.03 -2.03 -16.89
C GLY A 128 -7.07 -3.06 -16.40
N ASP A 129 -6.88 -3.61 -15.20
CA ASP A 129 -7.84 -4.53 -14.58
C ASP A 129 -9.05 -3.77 -14.01
N ARG A 130 -10.27 -4.25 -14.29
CA ARG A 130 -11.50 -3.53 -13.95
C ARG A 130 -11.73 -3.32 -12.44
N PRO A 131 -11.69 -4.35 -11.58
CA PRO A 131 -11.87 -4.14 -10.14
C PRO A 131 -10.76 -3.25 -9.55
N THR A 132 -9.54 -3.33 -10.07
CA THR A 132 -8.46 -2.40 -9.72
C THR A 132 -8.82 -0.97 -10.08
N CYS A 133 -9.18 -0.71 -11.34
CA CYS A 133 -9.51 0.63 -11.80
C CYS A 133 -10.67 1.25 -11.01
N ASP A 134 -11.75 0.49 -10.78
CA ASP A 134 -12.92 0.96 -10.04
C ASP A 134 -12.54 1.39 -8.60
N GLN A 135 -11.68 0.62 -7.93
CA GLN A 135 -11.24 0.94 -6.58
C GLN A 135 -10.28 2.13 -6.55
N TYR A 136 -9.36 2.20 -7.51
CA TYR A 136 -8.39 3.28 -7.62
C TYR A 136 -9.05 4.62 -7.99
N LEU A 137 -10.07 4.61 -8.84
CA LEU A 137 -10.84 5.82 -9.19
C LEU A 137 -11.60 6.38 -7.97
N LYS A 138 -12.22 5.51 -7.16
CA LYS A 138 -12.87 5.93 -5.90
C LYS A 138 -11.88 6.60 -4.94
N ILE A 139 -10.69 6.01 -4.80
CA ILE A 139 -9.65 6.56 -3.93
C ILE A 139 -9.11 7.88 -4.51
N HIS A 140 -8.94 7.96 -5.83
CA HIS A 140 -8.49 9.17 -6.53
C HIS A 140 -9.44 10.35 -6.32
N GLU A 141 -10.75 10.13 -6.47
CA GLU A 141 -11.78 11.15 -6.23
C GLU A 141 -11.65 11.71 -4.80
N LYS A 142 -11.64 10.83 -3.79
CA LYS A 142 -11.50 11.22 -2.38
C LYS A 142 -10.16 11.87 -2.04
N LEU A 143 -9.07 11.41 -2.64
CA LEU A 143 -7.76 12.05 -2.48
C LEU A 143 -7.78 13.47 -3.02
N THR A 144 -8.40 13.68 -4.17
CA THR A 144 -8.48 15.00 -4.82
C THR A 144 -9.38 15.95 -4.03
N GLU A 145 -10.47 15.46 -3.44
CA GLU A 145 -11.31 16.24 -2.51
C GLU A 145 -10.52 16.73 -1.29
N LYS A 146 -9.62 15.89 -0.73
CA LYS A 146 -8.85 16.21 0.49
C LYS A 146 -7.59 17.03 0.23
N ALA A 147 -6.84 16.70 -0.81
CA ALA A 147 -5.53 17.29 -1.12
C ALA A 147 -5.58 18.41 -2.16
N GLY A 148 -6.69 18.52 -2.90
CA GLY A 148 -6.84 19.40 -4.05
C GLY A 148 -6.07 18.92 -5.28
N LEU A 149 -6.18 19.69 -6.38
CA LEU A 149 -5.58 19.36 -7.68
C LEU A 149 -4.04 19.40 -7.68
N GLY A 150 -3.42 20.03 -6.66
CA GLY A 150 -1.97 20.14 -6.56
C GLY A 150 -1.25 18.78 -6.47
N CYS A 151 -1.86 17.78 -5.82
CA CYS A 151 -1.29 16.44 -5.72
C CYS A 151 -1.19 15.74 -7.08
N ILE A 152 -2.16 15.96 -7.98
CA ILE A 152 -2.15 15.47 -9.36
C ILE A 152 -0.97 16.11 -10.10
N LEU A 153 -0.89 17.44 -10.10
CA LEU A 153 0.16 18.17 -10.83
C LEU A 153 1.56 17.77 -10.37
N ARG A 154 1.79 17.67 -9.05
CA ARG A 154 3.09 17.20 -8.51
C ARG A 154 3.39 15.77 -8.92
N SER A 155 2.41 14.88 -8.93
CA SER A 155 2.60 13.49 -9.36
C SER A 155 2.91 13.35 -10.85
N LEU A 156 2.30 14.17 -11.71
CA LEU A 156 2.55 14.20 -13.16
C LEU A 156 3.89 14.85 -13.50
N ALA A 157 4.30 15.87 -12.74
CA ALA A 157 5.57 16.55 -12.95
C ALA A 157 6.79 15.72 -12.47
N ASP A 158 6.60 14.78 -11.54
CA ASP A 158 7.70 14.02 -10.98
C ASP A 158 8.09 12.82 -11.87
N THR A 159 9.14 13.03 -12.66
CA THR A 159 9.73 12.01 -13.56
C THR A 159 10.85 11.20 -12.90
N VAL A 160 11.34 11.62 -11.74
CA VAL A 160 12.53 11.05 -11.08
C VAL A 160 12.13 10.02 -10.03
N ASN A 161 11.15 10.35 -9.18
CA ASN A 161 10.70 9.51 -8.08
C ASN A 161 9.50 8.65 -8.48
N THR A 162 9.69 7.83 -9.51
CA THR A 162 8.68 6.88 -10.01
C THR A 162 8.57 5.67 -9.09
N VAL A 163 7.36 5.15 -8.93
CA VAL A 163 7.01 4.00 -8.05
C VAL A 163 6.72 2.72 -8.81
#